data_AF-A0A959L4R7-F1
#
_entry.id   AF-A0A959L4R7-F1
#
_cell.length_a   1.000
_cell.length_b   1.000
_cell.length_c   1.000
_cell.angle_alpha   90.00
_cell.angle_beta   90.00
_cell.angle_gamma   90.00
#
_symmetry.space_group_name_H-M   'P 1'
#
loop_
_entity.id
_entity.type
_entity.pdbx_description
1 polymer ?
#
loop_
_entity_poly.entity_id
_entity_poly.type
_entity_poly.pdbx_seq_one_letter_code
_entity_poly.pdbx_strand_id
1 'polypeptide(L)' 'MTDISSRYEPGSVEEKWYRHWQERNYFHSEPDDREPYSIVIPPPNVTGVLHMGHMLN' A
#
# COMPACT_ATOMS: atom_id res chain seq x y z
N MET A 1 -28.10 -12.70 -0.03
CA MET A 1 -27.52 -11.36 -0.21
C MET A 1 -26.44 -11.21 0.84
N THR A 2 -25.23 -10.85 0.44
CA THR A 2 -24.14 -10.59 1.39
C THR A 2 -24.55 -9.36 2.20
N ASP A 3 -24.71 -9.53 3.51
CA ASP A 3 -25.04 -8.44 4.42
C ASP A 3 -23.83 -7.50 4.49
N ILE A 4 -24.01 -6.27 4.02
CA ILE A 4 -22.98 -5.23 4.12
C ILE A 4 -23.30 -4.44 5.38
N SER A 5 -22.39 -4.52 6.36
CA SER A 5 -22.47 -3.76 7.60
C SER A 5 -22.72 -2.28 7.29
N SER A 6 -23.67 -1.66 8.00
CA SER A 6 -23.92 -0.22 7.95
C SER A 6 -22.76 0.61 8.50
N ARG A 7 -21.87 -0.02 9.27
CA ARG A 7 -20.66 0.58 9.83
C ARG A 7 -19.41 0.06 9.10
N TYR A 8 -18.61 0.99 8.63
CA TYR A 8 -17.31 0.71 8.02
C TYR A 8 -16.25 0.41 9.08
N GLU A 9 -15.49 -0.67 8.91
CA GLU A 9 -14.43 -1.11 9.80
C GLU A 9 -13.09 -1.13 9.04
N PRO A 10 -12.33 -0.01 9.02
CA PRO A 10 -11.17 0.18 8.15
C PRO A 10 -10.10 -0.89 8.31
N GLY A 11 -9.74 -1.24 9.55
CA GLY A 11 -8.66 -2.19 9.82
C GLY A 11 -8.87 -3.56 9.17
N SER A 12 -10.12 -4.06 9.17
CA SER A 12 -10.44 -5.35 8.52
C SER A 12 -10.31 -5.28 6.99
N VAL A 13 -10.62 -4.12 6.42
CA VAL A 13 -10.58 -3.89 4.98
C VAL A 13 -9.13 -3.70 4.51
N GLU A 14 -8.36 -2.89 5.23
CA GLU A 14 -6.94 -2.66 5.01
C GLU A 14 -6.15 -3.97 5.09
N GLU A 15 -6.34 -4.77 6.15
CA GLU A 15 -5.65 -6.05 6.31
C GLU A 15 -5.96 -7.01 5.16
N LYS A 16 -7.24 -7.13 4.79
CA LYS A 16 -7.67 -8.01 3.69
C LYS A 16 -6.99 -7.64 2.38
N TRP A 17 -7.02 -6.37 2.00
CA TRP A 17 -6.48 -5.92 0.71
C TRP A 17 -4.96 -5.94 0.68
N TYR A 18 -4.32 -5.53 1.78
CA TYR A 18 -2.87 -5.58 1.88
C TYR A 18 -2.35 -7.01 1.76
N ARG A 19 -3.01 -7.99 2.41
CA ARG A 19 -2.69 -9.41 2.22
C ARG A 19 -2.92 -9.86 0.78
N HIS A 20 -4.06 -9.51 0.19
CA HIS A 20 -4.37 -9.87 -1.19
C HIS A 20 -3.30 -9.38 -2.19
N TRP A 21 -2.86 -8.12 -2.07
CA TRP A 21 -1.85 -7.55 -2.97
C TRP A 21 -0.47 -8.20 -2.79
N GLN A 22 -0.09 -8.53 -1.56
CA GLN A 22 1.14 -9.27 -1.28
C GLN A 22 1.09 -10.69 -1.86
N GLU A 23 0.02 -11.45 -1.60
CA GLU A 23 -0.14 -12.82 -2.10
C GLU A 23 -0.14 -12.89 -3.64
N ARG A 24 -0.67 -11.85 -4.29
CA ARG A 24 -0.66 -11.72 -5.75
C ARG A 24 0.58 -11.06 -6.32
N ASN A 25 1.54 -10.70 -5.47
CA ASN A 25 2.82 -10.09 -5.83
C ASN A 25 2.69 -8.78 -6.64
N TYR A 26 1.66 -7.97 -6.36
CA TYR A 26 1.40 -6.74 -7.13
C TYR A 26 2.43 -5.62 -6.90
N PHE A 27 3.21 -5.69 -5.83
CA PHE A 27 4.28 -4.72 -5.55
C PHE A 27 5.61 -5.05 -6.25
N HIS A 28 5.69 -6.20 -6.93
CA HIS A 28 6.88 -6.62 -7.67
C HIS A 28 6.78 -6.20 -9.13
N SER A 29 7.86 -5.64 -9.66
CA SER A 29 7.97 -5.29 -11.06
C SER A 29 9.33 -5.75 -11.57
N GLU A 30 9.36 -6.36 -12.76
CA GLU A 30 10.58 -6.75 -13.46
C GLU A 30 10.71 -5.91 -14.73
N PRO A 31 11.92 -5.48 -15.11
CA PRO A 31 12.14 -4.78 -16.37
C PRO A 31 11.69 -5.64 -17.55
N ASP A 32 10.86 -5.06 -18.42
CA ASP A 32 10.39 -5.66 -19.65
C ASP A 32 10.28 -4.59 -20.76
N ASP A 33 9.62 -4.93 -21.86
CA ASP A 33 9.54 -4.08 -23.06
C ASP A 33 8.57 -2.88 -22.93
N ARG A 34 7.91 -2.69 -21.76
CA ARG A 34 6.99 -1.57 -21.53
C ARG A 34 7.76 -0.27 -21.27
N GLU A 35 7.10 0.86 -21.52
CA GLU A 35 7.67 2.16 -21.15
C GLU A 35 7.83 2.24 -19.61
N PRO A 36 9.06 2.46 -19.10
CA PRO A 36 9.31 2.42 -17.67
C PRO A 36 8.75 3.66 -16.99
N TYR A 37 8.07 3.44 -15.87
CA TYR A 37 7.62 4.51 -14.98
C TYR A 37 8.08 4.22 -13.56
N SER A 38 8.74 5.19 -12.93
CA SER A 38 9.26 5.08 -11.58
C SER A 38 8.95 6.35 -10.79
N ILE A 39 8.42 6.19 -9.59
CA ILE A 39 8.26 7.26 -8.59
C ILE A 39 9.14 6.89 -7.40
N VAL A 40 10.03 7.81 -7.02
CA VAL A 40 10.90 7.62 -5.84
C VAL A 40 10.31 8.38 -4.66
N ILE A 41 10.04 7.67 -3.57
CA ILE A 41 9.73 8.28 -2.28
C ILE A 41 11.04 8.34 -1.47
N PRO A 42 11.46 9.50 -0.95
CA PRO A 42 12.69 9.61 -0.17
C PRO A 42 12.66 8.66 1.03
N PRO A 43 13.73 7.90 1.30
CA PRO A 43 13.76 7.00 2.44
C PRO A 43 13.65 7.80 3.74
N PRO A 44 12.86 7.33 4.72
CA PRO A 44 12.77 7.99 6.01
C PRO A 44 14.10 7.88 6.76
N ASN A 45 14.41 8.88 7.59
CA ASN A 45 15.55 8.81 8.50
C ASN A 45 15.30 7.71 9.55
N VAL A 46 16.20 6.72 9.63
CA VAL A 46 16.06 5.46 10.38
C VAL A 46 15.96 5.64 11.91
N THR A 47 16.13 6.85 12.42
CA THR A 47 16.16 7.18 13.85
C THR A 47 14.84 7.71 14.42
N GLY A 48 13.82 7.96 13.59
CA GLY A 48 12.56 8.59 14.00
C GLY A 48 11.33 7.71 13.78
N VAL A 49 10.29 7.95 14.59
CA VAL A 49 8.94 7.41 14.36
C VAL A 49 8.30 8.15 13.18
N LEU A 50 7.56 7.43 12.34
CA LEU A 50 6.79 8.04 11.25
C LEU A 50 5.72 8.99 11.81
N HIS A 51 5.81 10.27 11.47
CA HIS A 51 4.76 11.27 11.69
C HIS A 51 3.97 11.57 10.42
N MET A 52 2.81 12.24 10.54
CA MET A 52 1.94 12.63 9.42
C MET A 52 2.66 13.34 8.26
N GLY A 53 3.72 14.11 8.53
CA GLY A 53 4.54 14.72 7.47
C GLY A 53 5.17 13.72 6.49
N HIS A 54 5.37 12.46 6.85
CA HIS A 54 5.83 11.43 5.90
C HIS A 54 4.71 10.98 4.95
N MET A 55 3.44 11.12 5.34
CA MET A 55 2.28 10.69 4.52
C MET A 55 1.89 11.70 3.44
N LEU A 56 2.46 12.91 3.47
CA LEU A 56 2.05 14.04 2.62
C LEU A 56 3.02 14.30 1.45
N ASN A 57 4.08 13.49 1.30
CA ASN A 57 5.09 13.64 0.24
C ASN A 57 4.86 12.67 -0.93
#